data_AF-A0A2E2XK31-F1
#
_entry.id   AF-A0A2E2XK31-F1
#
_cell.length_a   1.000
_cell.length_b   1.000
_cell.length_c   1.000
_cell.angle_alpha   90.00
_cell.angle_beta   90.00
_cell.angle_gamma   90.00
#
_symmetry.space_group_name_H-M   'P 1'
#
loop_
_entity.id
_entity.type
_entity.pdbx_description
1 polymer ?
#
loop_
_entity_poly.entity_id
_entity_poly.type
_entity_poly.pdbx_seq_one_letter_code
_entity_poly.pdbx_strand_id
1 'polypeptide(L)'
;MLAMSRDYHVMLPRRMAVLASLMLALLFVTETPMRRYDVQIDGMVCAFCAYNVSKRLENAEGVLPGSVRVALETKQVRFDARAELPKSLIEQALADSGFTVKAIEWKVHDGNEDAVPYDQLEAKITLPVVALGSPLTEQLLDALRTAAAGHGRLVIQAPANQETALLKPLLAGRRAAIPVKFLATKTDTVSVALWTRLPASGASHE
;
A
#
# COMPACT_ATOMS: atom_id res chain seq x y z
N MET A 1 12.12 -66.88 -30.10
CA MET A 1 11.12 -67.61 -29.32
C MET A 1 11.46 -67.40 -27.83
N LEU A 2 10.54 -66.76 -27.11
CA LEU A 2 10.47 -66.51 -25.65
C LEU A 2 11.63 -65.79 -24.92
N ALA A 3 11.35 -64.58 -24.43
CA ALA A 3 11.72 -64.16 -23.07
C ALA A 3 10.90 -62.93 -22.60
N MET A 4 9.95 -63.19 -21.70
CA MET A 4 9.63 -62.37 -20.52
C MET A 4 9.41 -60.87 -20.70
N SER A 5 8.15 -60.46 -20.87
CA SER A 5 7.66 -59.19 -20.30
C SER A 5 6.73 -59.53 -19.13
N ARG A 6 7.28 -59.47 -17.91
CA ARG A 6 6.53 -59.63 -16.65
C ARG A 6 5.46 -58.53 -16.55
N ASP A 7 4.23 -58.97 -16.34
CA ASP A 7 3.11 -58.16 -15.88
C ASP A 7 3.49 -57.44 -14.57
N TYR A 8 3.83 -56.16 -14.67
CA TYR A 8 3.88 -55.27 -13.51
C TYR A 8 2.45 -54.82 -13.18
N HIS A 9 1.68 -55.72 -12.57
CA HIS A 9 0.50 -55.34 -11.80
C HIS A 9 0.97 -54.49 -10.60
N VAL A 10 0.88 -53.17 -10.74
CA VAL A 10 1.14 -52.20 -9.67
C VAL A 10 0.10 -52.39 -8.56
N MET A 11 0.44 -53.20 -7.58
CA MET A 11 -0.32 -53.38 -6.34
C MET A 11 0.07 -52.25 -5.38
N LEU A 12 -0.50 -51.05 -5.61
CA LEU A 12 -0.24 -49.89 -4.74
C LEU A 12 -1.05 -50.05 -3.43
N PRO A 13 -0.40 -50.17 -2.25
CA PRO A 13 -1.11 -50.39 -0.99
C PRO A 13 -1.95 -49.16 -0.61
N ARG A 14 -3.19 -49.37 -0.12
CA ARG A 14 -4.17 -48.32 0.25
C ARG A 14 -3.61 -47.19 1.13
N ARG A 15 -2.54 -47.44 1.89
CA ARG A 15 -1.86 -46.43 2.72
C ARG A 15 -1.04 -45.41 1.91
N MET A 16 -0.51 -45.78 0.74
CA MET A 16 0.25 -44.87 -0.13
C MET A 16 -0.64 -43.99 -0.99
N ALA A 17 -1.85 -44.44 -1.35
CA ALA A 17 -2.83 -43.63 -2.08
C ALA A 17 -3.36 -42.45 -1.24
N VAL A 18 -3.48 -42.63 0.09
CA VAL A 18 -3.88 -41.57 1.02
C VAL A 18 -2.78 -40.51 1.15
N LEU A 19 -1.51 -40.92 1.26
CA LEU A 19 -0.37 -40.01 1.31
C LEU A 19 -0.17 -39.24 -0.01
N ALA A 20 -0.37 -39.90 -1.16
CA ALA A 20 -0.34 -39.24 -2.46
C ALA A 20 -1.51 -38.25 -2.66
N SER A 21 -2.71 -38.58 -2.18
CA SER A 21 -3.86 -37.66 -2.21
C SER A 21 -3.69 -36.49 -1.25
N LEU A 22 -3.06 -36.71 -0.09
CA LEU A 22 -2.72 -35.65 0.86
C LEU A 22 -1.65 -34.71 0.29
N MET A 23 -0.61 -35.23 -0.36
CA MET A 23 0.39 -34.42 -1.09
C MET A 23 -0.21 -33.67 -2.29
N LEU A 24 -1.16 -34.26 -3.01
CA LEU A 24 -1.82 -33.60 -4.14
C LEU A 24 -2.72 -32.45 -3.67
N ALA A 25 -3.37 -32.59 -2.51
CA ALA A 25 -4.15 -31.51 -1.89
C ALA A 25 -3.28 -30.32 -1.42
N LEU A 26 -2.03 -30.57 -1.03
CA LEU A 26 -1.04 -29.53 -0.68
C LEU A 26 -0.50 -28.75 -1.89
N LEU A 27 -0.62 -29.30 -3.11
CA LEU A 27 -0.24 -28.61 -4.35
C LEU A 27 -1.30 -27.62 -4.84
N PHE A 28 -2.54 -27.69 -4.34
CA PHE A 28 -3.58 -26.68 -4.59
C PHE A 28 -3.44 -25.52 -3.61
N VAL A 29 -2.29 -24.84 -3.64
CA VAL A 29 -2.19 -23.47 -3.15
C VAL A 29 -3.08 -22.65 -4.07
N THR A 30 -4.36 -22.49 -3.71
CA THR A 30 -5.27 -21.59 -4.41
C THR A 30 -4.74 -20.18 -4.17
N GLU A 31 -4.14 -19.56 -5.18
CA GLU A 31 -3.90 -18.13 -5.19
C GLU A 31 -5.25 -17.45 -4.97
N THR A 32 -5.47 -16.90 -3.76
CA THR A 32 -6.71 -16.18 -3.47
C THR A 32 -6.78 -14.96 -4.37
N PRO A 33 -7.74 -14.91 -5.31
CA PRO A 33 -7.83 -13.79 -6.24
C PRO A 33 -8.16 -12.52 -5.44
N MET A 34 -7.45 -11.45 -5.71
CA MET A 34 -7.64 -10.16 -5.03
C MET A 34 -8.70 -9.35 -5.76
N ARG A 35 -9.35 -8.43 -5.05
CA ARG A 35 -10.27 -7.45 -5.63
C ARG A 35 -9.65 -6.08 -5.54
N ARG A 36 -9.57 -5.40 -6.68
CA ARG A 36 -9.12 -4.03 -6.79
C ARG A 36 -10.34 -3.12 -6.82
N TYR A 37 -10.40 -2.18 -5.90
CA TYR A 37 -11.43 -1.15 -5.82
C TYR A 37 -10.91 0.14 -6.44
N ASP A 38 -11.71 0.78 -7.28
CA ASP A 38 -11.54 2.14 -7.78
C ASP A 38 -12.71 2.99 -7.27
N VAL A 39 -12.41 3.97 -6.42
CA VAL A 39 -13.38 4.78 -5.69
C VAL A 39 -13.21 6.24 -6.06
N GLN A 40 -14.29 6.87 -6.52
CA GLN A 40 -14.32 8.31 -6.77
C GLN A 40 -14.82 9.07 -5.54
N ILE A 41 -14.04 10.04 -5.07
CA ILE A 41 -14.29 10.74 -3.80
C ILE A 41 -14.31 12.26 -4.00
N ASP A 42 -15.41 12.90 -3.63
CA ASP A 42 -15.49 14.36 -3.51
C ASP A 42 -15.07 14.87 -2.12
N GLY A 43 -14.53 16.08 -2.08
CA GLY A 43 -14.02 16.73 -0.86
C GLY A 43 -12.50 16.62 -0.67
N MET A 44 -11.79 15.83 -1.48
CA MET A 44 -10.33 15.82 -1.52
C MET A 44 -9.81 17.01 -2.32
N VAL A 45 -9.54 18.14 -1.66
CA VAL A 45 -9.07 19.38 -2.32
C VAL A 45 -7.60 19.71 -2.07
N CYS A 46 -6.93 18.99 -1.17
CA CYS A 46 -5.51 19.16 -0.91
C CYS A 46 -4.83 17.84 -0.53
N ALA A 47 -3.50 17.80 -0.58
CA ALA A 47 -2.72 16.60 -0.26
C ALA A 47 -2.93 16.13 1.19
N PHE A 48 -3.24 17.02 2.14
CA PHE A 48 -3.59 16.63 3.51
C PHE A 48 -4.95 15.90 3.57
N CYS A 49 -5.94 16.33 2.77
CA CYS A 49 -7.20 15.61 2.63
C CYS A 49 -6.97 14.21 2.01
N ALA A 50 -6.14 14.13 0.97
CA ALA A 50 -5.77 12.86 0.35
C ALA A 50 -5.10 11.89 1.35
N TYR A 51 -4.20 12.41 2.19
CA TYR A 51 -3.59 11.64 3.28
C TYR A 51 -4.63 11.11 4.29
N ASN A 52 -5.60 11.94 4.69
CA ASN A 52 -6.64 11.50 5.64
C ASN A 52 -7.51 10.39 5.04
N VAL A 53 -7.85 10.50 3.75
CA VAL A 53 -8.57 9.45 3.03
C VAL A 53 -7.75 8.16 2.96
N SER A 54 -6.47 8.24 2.59
CA SER A 54 -5.62 7.05 2.52
C SER A 54 -5.49 6.38 3.88
N LYS A 55 -5.23 7.15 4.94
CA LYS A 55 -5.10 6.66 6.30
C LYS A 55 -6.36 5.95 6.77
N ARG A 56 -7.54 6.48 6.47
CA ARG A 56 -8.82 5.88 6.89
C ARG A 56 -9.08 4.55 6.19
N LEU A 57 -8.85 4.50 4.88
CA LEU A 57 -9.00 3.28 4.11
C LEU A 57 -7.95 2.23 4.49
N GLU A 58 -6.71 2.62 4.77
CA GLU A 58 -5.67 1.70 5.27
C GLU A 58 -6.04 1.04 6.60
N ASN A 59 -6.87 1.69 7.41
CA ASN A 59 -7.36 1.17 8.69
C ASN A 59 -8.75 0.53 8.59
N ALA A 60 -9.38 0.53 7.42
CA ALA A 60 -10.68 -0.07 7.22
C ALA A 60 -10.56 -1.61 7.15
N GLU A 61 -11.53 -2.31 7.74
CA GLU A 61 -11.53 -3.76 7.78
C GLU A 61 -11.60 -4.36 6.36
N GLY A 62 -10.73 -5.33 6.08
CA GLY A 62 -10.67 -6.03 4.80
C GLY A 62 -9.84 -5.35 3.71
N VAL A 63 -9.44 -4.08 3.90
CA VAL A 63 -8.49 -3.40 3.01
C VAL A 63 -7.07 -3.95 3.24
N LEU A 64 -6.35 -4.24 2.14
CA LEU A 64 -5.00 -4.75 2.20
C LEU A 64 -4.03 -3.63 2.62
N PRO A 65 -3.24 -3.80 3.70
CA PRO A 65 -2.33 -2.77 4.17
C PRO A 65 -1.32 -2.36 3.09
N GLY A 66 -1.13 -1.04 2.92
CA GLY A 66 -0.20 -0.48 1.96
C GLY A 66 -0.62 -0.57 0.49
N SER A 67 -1.82 -1.10 0.19
CA SER A 67 -2.38 -1.14 -1.17
C SER A 67 -3.02 0.19 -1.60
N VAL A 68 -3.35 1.06 -0.64
CA VAL A 68 -4.10 2.30 -0.88
C VAL A 68 -3.24 3.31 -1.65
N ARG A 69 -3.80 3.82 -2.75
CA ARG A 69 -3.19 4.83 -3.62
C ARG A 69 -4.21 5.91 -3.91
N VAL A 70 -3.84 7.17 -3.72
CA VAL A 70 -4.74 8.32 -3.93
C VAL A 70 -4.21 9.18 -5.07
N ALA A 71 -5.08 9.49 -6.03
CA ALA A 71 -4.84 10.43 -7.12
C ALA A 71 -5.72 11.66 -6.91
N LEU A 72 -5.11 12.75 -6.44
CA LEU A 72 -5.83 13.98 -6.10
C LEU A 72 -6.40 14.69 -7.33
N GLU A 73 -5.65 14.70 -8.44
CA GLU A 73 -6.06 15.33 -9.71
C GLU A 73 -7.34 14.70 -10.29
N THR A 74 -7.44 13.37 -10.22
CA THR A 74 -8.61 12.62 -10.73
C THR A 74 -9.67 12.35 -9.67
N LYS A 75 -9.41 12.74 -8.41
CA LYS A 75 -10.26 12.44 -7.24
C LYS A 75 -10.52 10.94 -7.07
N GLN A 76 -9.55 10.10 -7.42
CA GLN A 76 -9.68 8.65 -7.37
C GLN A 76 -8.83 8.07 -6.25
N VAL A 77 -9.34 7.01 -5.65
CA VAL A 77 -8.62 6.17 -4.70
C VAL A 77 -8.72 4.73 -5.12
N ARG A 78 -7.58 4.05 -5.12
CA ARG A 78 -7.47 2.63 -5.44
C ARG A 78 -6.93 1.87 -4.25
N PHE A 79 -7.48 0.70 -3.98
CA PHE A 79 -6.96 -0.22 -2.96
C PHE A 79 -7.35 -1.66 -3.29
N ASP A 80 -6.67 -2.62 -2.66
CA ASP A 80 -6.92 -4.04 -2.87
C ASP A 80 -7.54 -4.67 -1.61
N ALA A 81 -8.36 -5.69 -1.79
CA ALA A 81 -8.99 -6.47 -0.71
C ALA A 81 -9.06 -7.95 -1.08
N ARG A 82 -9.00 -8.85 -0.08
CA ARG A 82 -9.10 -10.31 -0.31
C ARG A 82 -10.53 -10.80 -0.50
N ALA A 83 -11.49 -10.07 0.05
CA ALA A 83 -12.91 -10.34 -0.04
C ALA A 83 -13.64 -9.13 -0.63
N GLU A 84 -14.87 -9.34 -1.09
CA GLU A 84 -15.74 -8.22 -1.46
C GLU A 84 -16.12 -7.44 -0.20
N LEU A 85 -15.88 -6.12 -0.22
CA LEU A 85 -16.24 -5.20 0.83
C LEU A 85 -17.63 -4.61 0.56
N PRO A 86 -18.51 -4.52 1.58
CA PRO A 86 -19.78 -3.84 1.42
C PRO A 86 -19.56 -2.34 1.19
N LYS A 87 -20.34 -1.76 0.26
CA LYS A 87 -20.29 -0.32 -0.07
C LYS A 87 -20.38 0.56 1.16
N SER A 88 -21.25 0.20 2.11
CA SER A 88 -21.46 0.95 3.36
C SER A 88 -20.20 1.03 4.22
N LEU A 89 -19.32 0.01 4.23
CA LEU A 89 -18.07 0.03 4.98
C LEU A 89 -17.11 1.08 4.42
N ILE A 90 -17.00 1.15 3.09
CA ILE A 90 -16.16 2.15 2.40
C ILE A 90 -16.70 3.57 2.64
N GLU A 91 -18.02 3.74 2.54
CA GLU A 91 -18.69 5.02 2.82
C GLU A 91 -18.50 5.45 4.27
N GLN A 92 -18.72 4.55 5.24
CA GLN A 92 -18.58 4.82 6.66
C GLN A 92 -17.14 5.18 7.05
N ALA A 93 -16.14 4.50 6.47
CA ALA A 93 -14.74 4.81 6.71
C ALA A 93 -14.39 6.28 6.37
N LEU A 94 -15.15 6.89 5.45
CA LEU A 94 -14.91 8.23 4.92
C LEU A 94 -15.93 9.30 5.38
N ALA A 95 -17.12 8.88 5.83
CA ALA A 95 -18.24 9.76 6.17
C ALA A 95 -17.89 10.76 7.29
N ASP A 96 -17.15 10.33 8.31
CA ASP A 96 -16.79 11.14 9.48
C ASP A 96 -15.87 12.34 9.17
N SER A 97 -15.43 12.49 7.91
CA SER A 97 -14.47 13.51 7.48
C SER A 97 -15.02 14.50 6.47
N GLY A 98 -16.32 14.41 6.15
CA GLY A 98 -16.94 15.25 5.12
C GLY A 98 -16.54 14.88 3.69
N PHE A 99 -16.06 13.64 3.46
CA PHE A 99 -15.81 13.11 2.13
C PHE A 99 -17.06 12.40 1.62
N THR A 100 -17.35 12.56 0.33
CA THR A 100 -18.51 11.91 -0.32
C THR A 100 -18.04 10.92 -1.36
N VAL A 101 -18.43 9.66 -1.22
CA VAL A 101 -18.18 8.64 -2.24
C VAL A 101 -19.18 8.80 -3.39
N LYS A 102 -18.68 8.95 -4.61
CA LYS A 102 -19.48 9.19 -5.82
C LYS A 102 -19.71 7.92 -6.62
N ALA A 103 -18.68 7.10 -6.74
CA ALA A 103 -18.70 5.83 -7.47
C ALA A 103 -17.75 4.84 -6.80
N ILE A 104 -18.11 3.56 -6.85
CA ILE A 104 -17.26 2.45 -6.45
C ILE A 104 -17.36 1.41 -7.55
N GLU A 105 -16.22 1.07 -8.13
CA GLU A 105 -16.07 -0.04 -9.06
C GLU A 105 -15.04 -1.00 -8.48
N TRP A 106 -15.20 -2.30 -8.74
CA TRP A 106 -14.17 -3.25 -8.40
C TRP A 106 -14.05 -4.36 -9.42
N LYS A 107 -12.84 -4.90 -9.56
CA LYS A 107 -12.53 -6.03 -10.44
C LYS A 107 -11.66 -7.04 -9.72
N VAL A 108 -11.79 -8.30 -10.11
CA VAL A 108 -10.91 -9.38 -9.64
C VAL A 108 -9.58 -9.29 -10.40
N HIS A 109 -8.46 -9.46 -9.70
CA HIS A 109 -7.13 -9.53 -10.29
C HIS A 109 -6.23 -10.52 -9.52
N ASP A 110 -5.16 -10.97 -10.17
CA ASP A 110 -4.24 -12.03 -9.70
C ASP A 110 -3.21 -11.58 -8.64
N GLY A 111 -3.22 -10.32 -8.26
CA GLY A 111 -2.28 -9.77 -7.28
C GLY A 111 -0.92 -9.30 -7.81
N ASN A 112 -0.62 -9.53 -9.09
CA ASN A 112 0.68 -9.18 -9.67
C ASN A 112 0.71 -7.80 -10.34
N GLU A 113 -0.45 -7.22 -10.67
CA GLU A 113 -0.51 -5.90 -11.30
C GLU A 113 -0.27 -4.75 -10.30
N ASP A 114 0.77 -3.94 -10.56
CA ASP A 114 1.00 -2.58 -10.07
C ASP A 114 1.52 -2.36 -8.65
N ALA A 115 1.86 -3.39 -7.88
CA ALA A 115 2.56 -3.20 -6.61
C ALA A 115 4.06 -2.96 -6.86
N VAL A 116 4.43 -1.81 -7.46
CA VAL A 116 5.85 -1.43 -7.54
C VAL A 116 6.31 -1.08 -6.12
N PRO A 117 7.17 -1.90 -5.49
CA PRO A 117 7.58 -1.66 -4.12
C PRO A 117 8.39 -0.37 -4.05
N TYR A 118 8.18 0.40 -2.98
CA TYR A 118 9.12 1.46 -2.61
C TYR A 118 10.23 0.82 -1.79
N ASP A 119 11.24 0.26 -2.45
CA ASP A 119 12.31 -0.54 -1.84
C ASP A 119 13.66 0.17 -1.77
N GLN A 120 13.82 1.29 -2.49
CA GLN A 120 15.04 2.09 -2.48
C GLN A 120 14.92 3.25 -1.50
N LEU A 121 15.74 3.23 -0.44
CA LEU A 121 15.88 4.35 0.50
C LEU A 121 16.87 5.38 -0.06
N GLU A 122 16.38 6.54 -0.50
CA GLU A 122 17.23 7.62 -1.03
C GLU A 122 17.77 8.53 0.07
N ALA A 123 16.94 8.83 1.07
CA ALA A 123 17.31 9.74 2.14
C ALA A 123 16.58 9.38 3.43
N LYS A 124 17.25 9.52 4.57
CA LYS A 124 16.64 9.42 5.90
C LYS A 124 17.23 10.47 6.81
N ILE A 125 16.38 11.32 7.35
CA ILE A 125 16.75 12.28 8.39
C ILE A 125 16.15 11.83 9.71
N THR A 126 16.84 12.10 10.82
CA THR A 126 16.33 11.87 12.17
C THR A 126 16.66 13.08 13.02
N LEU A 127 15.64 13.66 13.63
CA LEU A 127 15.72 14.90 14.40
C LEU A 127 14.99 14.69 15.73
N PRO A 128 15.42 15.32 16.83
CA PRO A 128 14.63 15.33 18.06
C PRO A 128 13.38 16.20 17.86
N VAL A 129 12.27 15.87 18.53
CA VAL A 129 10.99 16.61 18.44
C VAL A 129 11.17 18.09 18.82
N VAL A 130 12.12 18.40 19.71
CA VAL A 130 12.43 19.78 20.12
C VAL A 130 13.00 20.65 19.00
N ALA A 131 13.56 20.04 17.95
CA ALA A 131 14.13 20.76 16.80
C ALA A 131 13.08 21.09 15.72
N LEU A 132 11.84 20.59 15.86
CA LEU A 132 10.75 20.87 14.92
C LEU A 132 10.39 22.36 14.95
N GLY A 133 10.05 22.91 13.77
CA GLY A 133 9.73 24.33 13.61
C GLY A 133 10.96 25.24 13.54
N SER A 134 12.19 24.70 13.60
CA SER A 134 13.38 25.49 13.30
C SER A 134 13.45 25.81 11.80
N PRO A 135 13.98 26.99 11.39
CA PRO A 135 14.11 27.35 9.97
C PRO A 135 14.89 26.32 9.15
N LEU A 136 15.93 25.71 9.75
CA LEU A 136 16.74 24.69 9.10
C LEU A 136 15.94 23.39 8.86
N THR A 137 15.12 23.01 9.84
CA THR A 137 14.25 21.83 9.72
C THR A 137 13.20 22.04 8.63
N GLU A 138 12.60 23.22 8.55
CA GLU A 138 11.63 23.54 7.49
C GLU A 138 12.28 23.48 6.10
N GLN A 139 13.50 24.02 5.94
CA GLN A 139 14.25 23.92 4.68
C GLN A 139 14.54 22.47 4.27
N LEU A 140 14.96 21.64 5.22
CA LEU A 140 15.27 20.23 4.97
C LEU A 140 14.01 19.43 4.61
N LEU A 141 12.90 19.68 5.31
CA LEU A 141 11.60 19.10 5.01
C LEU A 141 11.13 19.53 3.61
N ASP A 142 11.33 20.79 3.23
CA ASP A 142 10.97 21.29 1.91
C ASP A 142 11.79 20.66 0.78
N ALA A 143 13.09 20.41 1.02
CA ALA A 143 13.96 19.71 0.09
C ALA A 143 13.52 18.24 -0.10
N LEU A 144 13.27 17.51 0.99
CA LEU A 144 12.77 16.13 0.95
C LEU A 144 11.41 16.05 0.24
N ARG A 145 10.54 17.01 0.52
CA ARG A 145 9.24 17.14 -0.14
C ARG A 145 9.38 17.34 -1.66
N THR A 146 10.32 18.18 -2.09
CA THR A 146 10.58 18.43 -3.50
C THR A 146 11.15 17.20 -4.19
N ALA A 147 12.09 16.51 -3.54
CA ALA A 147 12.65 15.25 -4.04
C ALA A 147 11.61 14.12 -4.14
N ALA A 148 10.62 14.08 -3.24
CA ALA A 148 9.56 13.07 -3.25
C ALA A 148 8.54 13.23 -4.37
N ALA A 149 8.45 14.40 -5.01
CA ALA A 149 7.42 14.71 -5.98
C ALA A 149 7.51 13.77 -7.22
N GLY A 150 6.41 13.06 -7.51
CA GLY A 150 6.24 12.28 -8.75
C GLY A 150 6.71 10.83 -8.73
N HIS A 151 7.65 10.44 -7.87
CA HIS A 151 8.26 9.10 -7.91
C HIS A 151 8.65 8.52 -6.55
N GLY A 152 8.45 9.25 -5.46
CA GLY A 152 8.76 8.82 -4.10
C GLY A 152 7.55 8.61 -3.19
N ARG A 153 7.83 8.04 -2.01
CA ARG A 153 6.95 7.93 -0.84
C ARG A 153 7.74 8.43 0.36
N LEU A 154 7.12 9.31 1.15
CA LEU A 154 7.70 9.71 2.43
C LEU A 154 7.19 8.78 3.53
N VAL A 155 8.09 8.22 4.33
CA VAL A 155 7.78 7.46 5.54
C VAL A 155 8.21 8.29 6.74
N ILE A 156 7.24 8.70 7.54
CA ILE A 156 7.46 9.54 8.72
C ILE A 156 7.24 8.70 9.96
N GLN A 157 8.23 8.62 10.83
CA GLN A 157 8.15 7.96 12.13
C GLN A 157 8.23 9.02 13.23
N ALA A 158 7.18 9.19 14.02
CA ALA A 158 7.14 10.21 15.07
C ALA A 158 6.07 9.86 16.13
N PRO A 159 6.09 10.53 17.31
CA PRO A 159 4.99 10.47 18.26
C PRO A 159 3.63 10.78 17.63
N ALA A 160 2.60 10.02 18.02
CA ALA A 160 1.25 10.18 17.48
C ALA A 160 0.68 11.60 17.69
N ASN A 161 1.04 12.28 18.78
CA ASN A 161 0.64 13.65 19.05
C ASN A 161 1.31 14.69 18.12
N GLN A 162 2.37 14.32 17.41
CA GLN A 162 3.08 15.19 16.45
C GLN A 162 2.62 14.99 15.01
N GLU A 163 1.77 13.99 14.73
CA GLU A 163 1.36 13.64 13.36
C GLU A 163 0.80 14.85 12.61
N THR A 164 -0.20 15.52 13.17
CA THR A 164 -0.85 16.66 12.50
C THR A 164 0.10 17.85 12.37
N ALA A 165 0.98 18.08 13.36
CA ALA A 165 1.93 19.18 13.37
C ALA A 165 3.01 19.01 12.28
N LEU A 166 3.42 17.77 11.98
CA LEU A 166 4.37 17.45 10.93
C LEU A 166 3.72 17.44 9.54
N LEU A 167 2.52 16.87 9.42
CA LEU A 167 1.88 16.66 8.14
C LEU A 167 1.23 17.91 7.56
N LYS A 168 0.73 18.83 8.40
CA LYS A 168 0.10 20.06 7.92
C LYS A 168 1.07 20.92 7.09
N PRO A 169 2.28 21.30 7.58
CA PRO A 169 3.24 22.07 6.79
C PRO A 169 3.68 21.35 5.50
N LEU A 170 3.78 20.02 5.56
CA LEU A 170 4.20 19.20 4.41
C LEU A 170 3.14 19.14 3.30
N LEU A 171 1.85 19.03 3.66
CA LEU A 171 0.79 18.64 2.73
C LEU A 171 -0.33 19.68 2.52
N ALA A 172 -0.56 20.59 3.47
CA ALA A 172 -1.69 21.53 3.38
C ALA A 172 -1.55 22.49 2.18
N GLY A 173 -2.66 22.79 1.49
CA GLY A 173 -2.67 23.63 0.28
C GLY A 173 -2.04 23.00 -0.98
N ARG A 174 -1.47 21.80 -0.81
CA ARG A 174 -0.86 20.91 -1.81
C ARG A 174 -1.79 20.44 -2.93
N ARG A 175 -1.54 20.74 -4.22
CA ARG A 175 -2.26 20.07 -5.34
C ARG A 175 -1.65 18.73 -5.77
N ALA A 176 -0.34 18.55 -5.63
CA ALA A 176 0.29 17.24 -5.86
C ALA A 176 0.25 16.40 -4.59
N ALA A 177 -0.35 15.21 -4.66
CA ALA A 177 -0.33 14.24 -3.57
C ALA A 177 1.02 13.52 -3.53
N ILE A 178 1.81 13.76 -2.49
CA ILE A 178 2.97 12.91 -2.17
C ILE A 178 2.43 11.75 -1.32
N PRO A 179 2.66 10.48 -1.69
CA PRO A 179 2.31 9.36 -0.84
C PRO A 179 3.09 9.47 0.48
N VAL A 180 2.37 9.63 1.59
CA VAL A 180 2.96 9.67 2.93
C VAL A 180 2.45 8.52 3.77
N LYS A 181 3.37 7.77 4.37
CA LYS A 181 3.06 6.77 5.39
C LYS A 181 3.54 7.27 6.74
N PHE A 182 2.63 7.47 7.68
CA PHE A 182 2.98 7.83 9.05
C PHE A 182 2.99 6.59 9.93
N LEU A 183 4.05 6.44 10.74
CA LEU A 183 4.23 5.36 11.69
C LEU A 183 4.41 5.97 13.08
N ALA A 184 3.42 5.76 13.96
CA ALA A 184 3.49 6.25 15.33
C ALA A 184 4.59 5.53 16.12
N THR A 185 5.47 6.28 16.79
CA THR A 185 6.51 5.75 17.68
C THR A 185 6.36 6.30 19.09
N LYS A 186 6.98 5.64 20.08
CA LYS A 186 7.05 6.11 21.47
C LYS A 186 8.33 6.93 21.75
N THR A 187 9.12 7.23 20.73
CA THR A 187 10.42 7.92 20.84
C THR A 187 10.23 9.43 20.77
N ASP A 188 11.11 10.22 21.37
CA ASP A 188 11.07 11.69 21.26
C ASP A 188 11.69 12.22 19.95
N THR A 189 11.83 11.35 18.95
CA THR A 189 12.49 11.62 17.69
C THR A 189 11.50 11.55 16.53
N VAL A 190 11.75 12.38 15.54
CA VAL A 190 11.09 12.35 14.24
C VAL A 190 12.08 11.85 13.21
N SER A 191 11.72 10.78 12.51
CA SER A 191 12.43 10.33 11.33
C SER A 191 11.59 10.55 10.08
N VAL A 192 12.18 11.14 9.04
CA VAL A 192 11.56 11.28 7.72
C VAL A 192 12.45 10.58 6.72
N ALA A 193 11.90 9.58 6.04
CA ALA A 193 12.58 8.79 5.04
C ALA A 193 11.92 8.95 3.68
N LEU A 194 12.71 9.22 2.64
CA LEU A 194 12.29 9.20 1.25
C LEU A 194 12.61 7.84 0.65
N TRP A 195 11.57 7.16 0.19
CA TRP A 195 11.68 5.92 -0.56
C TRP A 195 11.27 6.16 -2.01
N THR A 196 12.03 5.68 -2.97
CA THR A 196 11.71 5.74 -4.40
C THR A 196 11.35 4.36 -4.92
N ARG A 197 10.70 4.34 -6.08
CA ARG A 197 10.53 3.10 -6.86
C ARG A 197 11.79 2.92 -7.70
N LEU A 198 12.36 1.72 -7.74
CA LEU A 198 13.35 1.40 -8.77
C LEU A 198 12.71 1.73 -10.14
N PRO A 199 13.37 2.50 -11.02
CA PRO A 199 12.90 2.62 -12.39
C PRO A 199 12.87 1.20 -12.98
N ALA A 200 11.76 0.83 -13.63
CA ALA A 200 11.69 -0.44 -14.35
C ALA A 200 12.93 -0.52 -15.25
N SER A 201 13.74 -1.57 -15.09
CA SER A 201 14.95 -1.79 -15.88
C SER A 201 14.60 -1.73 -17.37
N GLY A 202 14.85 -0.59 -18.02
CA GLY A 202 14.40 -0.34 -19.39
C GLY A 202 14.05 1.11 -19.74
N ALA A 203 13.97 2.03 -18.77
CA ALA A 203 13.94 3.46 -19.10
C ALA A 203 15.36 3.96 -19.41
N SER A 204 15.89 3.61 -20.58
CA SER A 204 16.94 4.40 -21.21
C SER A 204 16.40 5.83 -21.39
N HIS A 205 16.94 6.76 -20.61
CA HIS A 205 16.81 8.17 -20.92
C HIS A 205 17.49 8.41 -22.27
N GLU A 206 16.69 8.73 -23.28
CA GLU A 206 17.13 9.33 -24.54
C GLU A 206 16.88 10.83 -24.49
#